data_AF-A0A0V8CV66-F1
#
_entry.id   AF-A0A0V8CV66-F1
#
_cell.length_a   1.000
_cell.length_b   1.000
_cell.length_c   1.000
_cell.angle_alpha   90.00
_cell.angle_beta   90.00
_cell.angle_gamma   90.00
#
_symmetry.space_group_name_H-M   'P 1'
#
loop_
_entity.id
_entity.type
_entity.pdbx_description
1 polymer ?
#
loop_
_entity_poly.entity_id
_entity_poly.type
_entity_poly.pdbx_seq_one_letter_code
_entity_poly.pdbx_strand_id
1 'polypeptide(L)' 'MNKITLTVEFGGSKLTTFEEDENLYRAVVRALIDIEFFFLIEMDVKNEEQ' A
#
# COMPACT_ATOMS: atom_id res chain seq x y z
N MET A 1 19.40 -7.68 5.37
CA MET A 1 18.06 -7.67 4.75
C MET A 1 17.19 -6.74 5.58
N ASN A 2 16.65 -5.68 4.98
CA ASN A 2 15.76 -4.76 5.68
C ASN A 2 14.33 -5.29 5.60
N LYS A 3 13.57 -5.08 6.66
CA LYS A 3 12.17 -5.49 6.79
C LYS A 3 11.36 -4.24 7.11
N ILE A 4 10.34 -3.97 6.30
CA ILE A 4 9.46 -2.82 6.47
C ILE A 4 8.02 -3.31 6.58
N THR A 5 7.28 -2.68 7.48
CA THR A 5 5.85 -2.83 7.59
C THR A 5 5.25 -1.44 7.54
N LEU A 6 4.37 -1.20 6.58
CA LEU A 6 3.70 0.08 6.42
C LEU A 6 2.20 -0.14 6.62
N THR A 7 1.64 0.56 7.60
CA THR A 7 0.21 0.52 7.90
C THR A 7 -0.38 1.89 7.62
N VAL A 8 -1.42 1.94 6.80
CA VAL A 8 -2.18 3.15 6.49
C VAL A 8 -3.62 2.95 6.92
N GLU A 9 -4.15 3.93 7.65
CA GLU A 9 -5.54 3.99 8.06
C GLU A 9 -6.19 5.21 7.38
N PHE A 10 -7.24 4.98 6.61
CA PHE A 10 -7.95 6.03 5.88
C PHE A 10 -9.44 5.70 5.78
N GLY A 11 -10.32 6.65 6.13
CA GLY A 11 -11.77 6.49 5.97
C GLY A 11 -12.39 5.29 6.70
N GLY A 12 -11.74 4.77 7.75
CA GLY A 12 -12.16 3.55 8.46
C GLY A 12 -11.61 2.25 7.86
N SER A 13 -11.00 2.30 6.67
CA SER A 13 -10.24 1.19 6.08
C SER A 13 -8.81 1.18 6.64
N LYS A 14 -8.26 -0.03 6.81
CA LYS A 14 -6.89 -0.27 7.25
C LYS A 14 -6.17 -1.17 6.25
N LEU A 15 -5.06 -0.67 5.72
CA LEU A 15 -4.18 -1.43 4.84
C LEU A 15 -2.83 -1.63 5.52
N THR A 16 -2.25 -2.82 5.39
CA THR A 16 -0.90 -3.12 5.88
C THR A 16 -0.13 -3.84 4.80
N THR A 17 1.02 -3.29 4.41
CA THR A 17 1.93 -3.87 3.42
C THR A 17 3.22 -4.33 4.07
N PHE A 18 3.86 -5.31 3.44
CA PHE A 18 5.02 -5.99 3.98
C PHE A 18 6.10 -6.17 2.92
N GLU A 19 7.27 -5.58 3.15
CA GLU A 19 8.37 -5.59 2.19
C GLU A 19 9.68 -6.02 2.85
N GLU A 20 10.41 -6.90 2.17
CA GLU A 20 11.77 -7.32 2.54
C GLU A 20 12.74 -7.06 1.40
N ASP A 21 13.78 -6.26 1.67
CA ASP A 21 14.74 -5.87 0.64
C ASP A 21 16.12 -5.48 1.23
N GLU A 22 17.20 -5.78 0.52
CA GLU A 22 18.56 -5.35 0.89
C GLU A 22 18.75 -3.82 0.84
N ASN A 23 17.99 -3.14 -0.01
CA ASN A 23 17.98 -1.69 -0.14
C ASN A 23 16.73 -1.11 0.53
N LEU A 24 16.95 -0.32 1.60
CA LEU A 24 15.87 0.28 2.39
C LEU A 24 14.96 1.19 1.54
N TYR A 25 15.53 2.02 0.68
CA TYR A 25 14.75 2.92 -0.18
C TYR A 25 13.84 2.12 -1.13
N ARG A 26 14.35 1.01 -1.68
CA ARG A 26 13.57 0.13 -2.56
C ARG A 26 12.42 -0.54 -1.82
N ALA A 27 12.63 -1.03 -0.60
CA ALA A 27 11.55 -1.58 0.23
C ALA A 27 10.47 -0.53 0.54
N VAL A 28 10.86 0.72 0.85
CA VAL A 28 9.88 1.80 1.10
C VAL A 28 9.06 2.11 -0.14
N VAL A 29 9.72 2.26 -1.30
CA VAL A 29 9.03 2.58 -2.55
C VAL A 29 8.04 1.48 -2.95
N ARG A 30 8.40 0.20 -2.81
CA ARG A 30 7.48 -0.91 -3.07
C ARG A 30 6.27 -0.89 -2.14
N ALA A 31 6.51 -0.70 -0.84
CA ALA A 31 5.44 -0.62 0.14
C ALA A 31 4.44 0.51 -0.16
N LEU A 32 4.92 1.64 -0.72
CA LEU A 32 4.08 2.76 -1.15
C LEU A 32 3.29 2.46 -2.44
N ILE A 33 3.92 1.79 -3.41
CA ILE A 33 3.25 1.38 -4.67
C ILE A 33 2.10 0.41 -4.38
N ASP A 34 2.31 -0.56 -3.48
CA ASP A 34 1.27 -1.52 -3.09
C ASP A 34 0.05 -0.82 -2.48
N ILE A 35 0.29 0.24 -1.70
CA ILE A 35 -0.76 1.05 -1.10
C ILE A 35 -1.50 1.87 -2.18
N GLU A 36 -0.76 2.51 -3.08
CA GLU A 36 -1.34 3.30 -4.17
C GLU A 36 -2.21 2.44 -5.09
N PHE A 37 -1.74 1.24 -5.46
CA PHE A 37 -2.50 0.30 -6.29
C PHE A 37 -3.81 -0.14 -5.62
N PHE A 38 -3.79 -0.40 -4.30
CA PHE A 38 -4.99 -0.72 -3.55
C PHE A 38 -6.02 0.42 -3.59
N PHE A 39 -5.59 1.68 -3.40
CA PHE A 39 -6.49 2.83 -3.44
C PHE A 39 -7.06 3.08 -4.84
N LEU A 40 -6.26 2.93 -5.91
CA LEU A 40 -6.74 3.09 -7.28
C LEU A 40 -7.85 2.06 -7.59
N ILE A 41 -7.65 0.79 -7.22
CA ILE A 41 -8.68 -0.25 -7.40
C ILE A 41 -9.92 0.05 -6.55
N GLU A 42 -9.77 0.40 -5.27
CA GLU A 42 -10.93 0.70 -4.43
C GLU A 42 -11.74 1.89 -4.95
N MET A 43 -11.08 2.92 -5.48
CA MET A 43 -11.75 4.10 -6.02
C MET A 43 -12.45 3.81 -7.35
N ASP A 44 -11.85 3.00 -8.22
CA ASP A 44 -12.48 2.56 -9.47
C ASP A 44 -13.72 1.70 -9.21
N VAL A 45 -13.64 0.73 -8.28
CA VAL A 45 -14.79 -0.11 -7.90
C VAL A 45 -15.94 0.72 -7.32
N LYS A 46 -15.63 1.69 -6.43
CA LYS A 46 -16.65 2.58 -5.85
C LYS A 46 -17.28 3.55 -6.86
N ASN A 47 -16.57 3.87 -7.95
CA ASN A 47 -17.09 4.71 -9.03
C ASN A 47 -17.96 3.95 -10.03
N GLU A 48 -17.74 2.64 -10.24
CA GLU A 48 -18.56 1.83 -11.15
C GLU A 48 -19.92 1.41 -10.54
N GLU A 49 -20.07 1.44 -9.21
CA GLU A 49 -21.33 1.13 -8.52
C GLU A 49 -22.31 2.34 -8.41
N GLN A 50 -21.96 3.52 -8.93
CA GLN A 50 -22.83 4.71 -9.03
C GLN A 50 -23.39 4.92 -10.43
#